data_AF-F8A0Y5-F1
#
_entry.id   AF-F8A0Y5-F1
#
_cell.length_a   1.000
_cell.length_b   1.000
_cell.length_c   1.000
_cell.angle_alpha   90.00
_cell.angle_beta   90.00
_cell.angle_gamma   90.00
#
_symmetry.space_group_name_H-M   'P 1'
#
loop_
_entity.id
_entity.type
_entity.pdbx_description
1 polymer ?
#
loop_
_entity_poly.entity_id
_entity_poly.type
_entity_poly.pdbx_seq_one_letter_code
_entity_poly.pdbx_strand_id
1 'polypeptide(L)'
;MTRVDDPRALVLPERTRLLHIGSPKTGTTALQNAMSRLRPQLLEQGVRYPGTTLHHQYGASVLLGRKSPAWGGTLPPHEWWDDLQAEIDAETERRVLVSYEMICQGDLPAVQRFADALGERTHAVLVVRSFGTLLPSMWQQRVKMGLSQPLTGFLREALADLDEVRIRYSDAFHRSDGLHLVERWARVLGPENVTVVVLDPARRSLLFDAFEGLLDLPSGLLDTAPSDGHRANRSMSRAEAELVRHLNELTLGERRAPKPEHRRLVWQGAVDRMLKTHEPTRAEGRVAIPRWALEPCQEAGRRLAEVVRAQGVRVHGDLDVLSAPVPVLEETGPPERDLFPVDAAAQALIGMFAGALGRPVTMRPVETRLDADHPLALIGHAGAVPGAPAAAVAPPGSGTGSSGSVPADGPAARAEALAAASTRDLARAVARRATRAPRRAARRVRRRLRREP
;
A
#
# COMPACT_ATOMS: atom_id res chain seq x y z
N MET A 1 31.84 3.03 -19.11
CA MET A 1 30.46 3.09 -18.57
C MET A 1 29.54 3.36 -19.75
N THR A 2 28.75 2.39 -20.19
CA THR A 2 27.84 2.62 -21.31
C THR A 2 26.56 3.20 -20.72
N ARG A 3 26.39 4.52 -20.81
CA ARG A 3 25.08 5.14 -20.58
C ARG A 3 24.17 4.59 -21.67
N VAL A 4 23.29 3.66 -21.31
CA VAL A 4 22.40 3.03 -22.26
C VAL A 4 21.19 3.95 -22.45
N ASP A 5 21.39 4.99 -23.26
CA ASP A 5 20.29 5.84 -23.75
C ASP A 5 19.57 5.18 -24.96
N ASP A 6 20.11 4.07 -25.51
CA ASP A 6 19.49 3.24 -26.55
C ASP A 6 18.73 2.05 -25.92
N PRO A 7 17.38 1.98 -26.01
CA PRO A 7 16.60 0.84 -25.52
C PRO A 7 17.06 -0.52 -26.08
N ARG A 8 17.63 -0.57 -27.30
CA ARG A 8 18.13 -1.81 -27.90
C ARG A 8 19.36 -2.37 -27.20
N ALA A 9 20.13 -1.53 -26.52
CA ALA A 9 21.27 -1.97 -25.72
C ALA A 9 20.85 -2.57 -24.37
N LEU A 10 19.57 -2.46 -23.97
CA LEU A 10 19.02 -3.11 -22.78
C LEU A 10 18.58 -4.56 -23.03
N VAL A 11 18.24 -4.92 -24.27
CA VAL A 11 17.62 -6.21 -24.60
C VAL A 11 18.46 -7.36 -24.08
N LEU A 12 17.81 -8.23 -23.31
CA LEU A 12 18.43 -9.46 -22.80
C LEU A 12 18.36 -10.55 -23.87
N PRO A 13 19.28 -11.53 -23.87
CA PRO A 13 19.16 -12.69 -24.76
C PRO A 13 17.83 -13.42 -24.61
N GLU A 14 17.44 -14.19 -25.64
CA GLU A 14 16.33 -15.13 -25.52
C GLU A 14 16.61 -16.18 -24.43
N ARG A 15 15.53 -16.72 -23.85
CA ARG A 15 15.58 -17.69 -22.75
C ARG A 15 16.20 -17.17 -21.44
N THR A 16 16.46 -15.86 -21.33
CA THR A 16 16.85 -15.25 -20.07
C THR A 16 15.75 -15.37 -19.04
N ARG A 17 16.12 -15.72 -17.80
CA ARG A 17 15.24 -15.74 -16.63
C ARG A 17 15.47 -14.43 -15.87
N LEU A 18 14.68 -13.42 -16.23
CA LEU A 18 14.72 -12.10 -15.62
C LEU A 18 14.06 -12.14 -14.24
N LEU A 19 14.84 -11.84 -13.21
CA LEU A 19 14.41 -11.78 -11.82
C LEU A 19 14.30 -10.33 -11.37
N HIS A 20 13.08 -9.81 -11.25
CA HIS A 20 12.83 -8.50 -10.65
C HIS A 20 12.77 -8.60 -9.13
N ILE A 21 13.80 -8.06 -8.48
CA ILE A 21 14.05 -8.28 -7.05
C ILE A 21 13.55 -7.16 -6.14
N GLY A 22 13.08 -6.03 -6.68
CA GLY A 22 12.68 -4.84 -5.91
C GLY A 22 13.61 -3.65 -6.13
N SER A 23 13.74 -2.70 -5.21
CA SER A 23 13.23 -2.73 -3.82
C SER A 23 11.73 -2.38 -3.72
N PRO A 24 11.06 -2.56 -2.56
CA PRO A 24 9.72 -2.03 -2.37
C PRO A 24 9.65 -0.51 -2.62
N LYS A 25 8.45 -0.02 -2.99
CA LYS A 25 8.15 1.41 -3.23
C LYS A 25 8.87 2.04 -4.44
N THR A 26 9.24 1.22 -5.40
CA THR A 26 9.82 1.62 -6.70
C THR A 26 8.89 1.31 -7.88
N GLY A 27 7.57 1.32 -7.66
CA GLY A 27 6.58 1.08 -8.72
C GLY A 27 6.28 -0.40 -9.00
N THR A 28 6.78 -1.31 -8.16
CA THR A 28 6.60 -2.76 -8.30
C THR A 28 5.14 -3.18 -8.46
N THR A 29 4.20 -2.55 -7.75
CA THR A 29 2.77 -2.81 -7.87
C THR A 29 2.23 -2.47 -9.26
N ALA A 30 2.67 -1.38 -9.89
CA ALA A 30 2.23 -1.01 -11.23
C ALA A 30 2.75 -2.03 -12.25
N LEU A 31 4.04 -2.36 -12.17
CA LEU A 31 4.69 -3.36 -13.02
C LEU A 31 4.01 -4.74 -12.89
N GLN A 32 3.84 -5.25 -11.69
CA GLN A 32 3.22 -6.56 -11.45
C GLN A 32 1.75 -6.60 -11.92
N ASN A 33 1.00 -5.50 -11.78
CA ASN A 33 -0.36 -5.42 -12.34
C ASN A 33 -0.35 -5.47 -13.86
N ALA A 34 0.54 -4.70 -14.52
CA ALA A 34 0.67 -4.72 -15.96
C ALA A 34 1.03 -6.13 -16.46
N MET A 35 2.08 -6.72 -15.90
CA MET A 35 2.55 -8.06 -16.27
C MET A 35 1.49 -9.13 -16.06
N SER A 36 0.79 -9.08 -14.93
CA SER A 36 -0.25 -10.05 -14.62
C SER A 36 -1.45 -9.96 -15.56
N ARG A 37 -1.84 -8.75 -15.99
CA ARG A 37 -3.03 -8.50 -16.82
C ARG A 37 -2.76 -8.71 -18.30
N LEU A 38 -1.52 -8.49 -18.72
CA LEU A 38 -1.09 -8.61 -20.12
C LEU A 38 -0.44 -9.97 -20.42
N ARG A 39 -0.63 -11.00 -19.58
CA ARG A 39 -0.03 -12.34 -19.78
C ARG A 39 -0.18 -12.88 -21.22
N PRO A 40 -1.37 -12.85 -21.85
CA PRO A 40 -1.51 -13.32 -23.23
C PRO A 40 -0.65 -12.52 -24.21
N GLN A 41 -0.72 -11.18 -24.12
CA GLN A 41 0.04 -10.27 -24.98
C GLN A 41 1.55 -10.43 -24.78
N LEU A 42 2.01 -10.59 -23.54
CA LEU A 42 3.42 -10.86 -23.25
C LEU A 42 3.89 -12.16 -23.91
N LEU A 43 3.06 -13.22 -23.85
CA LEU A 43 3.40 -14.50 -24.45
C LEU A 43 3.52 -14.41 -25.96
N GLU A 44 2.60 -13.68 -26.61
CA GLU A 44 2.67 -13.37 -28.05
C GLU A 44 3.96 -12.61 -28.42
N GLN A 45 4.44 -11.74 -27.52
CA GLN A 45 5.67 -10.96 -27.69
C GLN A 45 6.95 -11.66 -27.19
N GLY A 46 6.93 -12.98 -26.93
CA GLY A 46 8.16 -13.68 -26.55
C GLY A 46 8.52 -13.64 -25.06
N VAL A 47 7.56 -13.36 -24.19
CA VAL A 47 7.76 -13.26 -22.74
C VAL A 47 6.76 -14.10 -21.97
N ARG A 48 7.25 -15.02 -21.14
CA ARG A 48 6.46 -15.77 -20.17
C ARG A 48 6.46 -15.02 -18.82
N TYR A 49 5.27 -14.72 -18.30
CA TYR A 49 5.07 -14.30 -16.90
C TYR A 49 4.32 -15.39 -16.15
N PRO A 50 5.04 -16.29 -15.43
CA PRO A 50 4.48 -17.54 -14.98
C PRO A 50 3.41 -17.40 -13.88
N GLY A 51 2.72 -18.51 -13.63
CA GLY A 51 1.64 -18.62 -12.66
C GLY A 51 0.40 -17.80 -13.03
N THR A 52 -0.54 -17.74 -12.08
CA THR A 52 -1.86 -17.11 -12.26
C THR A 52 -2.10 -15.93 -11.30
N THR A 53 -1.17 -15.69 -10.38
CA THR A 53 -1.29 -14.65 -9.34
C THR A 53 -0.68 -13.32 -9.80
N LEU A 54 -0.86 -12.26 -9.03
CA LEU A 54 -0.31 -10.94 -9.39
C LEU A 54 1.22 -10.93 -9.49
N HIS A 55 1.88 -11.67 -8.59
CA HIS A 55 3.34 -11.70 -8.45
C HIS A 55 3.78 -12.98 -7.74
N HIS A 56 5.07 -13.29 -7.79
CA HIS A 56 5.62 -14.61 -7.45
C HIS A 56 5.95 -14.78 -5.96
N GLN A 57 5.22 -14.12 -5.07
CA GLN A 57 5.55 -14.06 -3.64
C GLN A 57 5.60 -15.43 -2.97
N TYR A 58 4.75 -16.37 -3.39
CA TYR A 58 4.58 -17.68 -2.77
C TYR A 58 5.84 -18.52 -2.99
N GLY A 59 6.13 -18.87 -4.24
CA GLY A 59 7.33 -19.61 -4.61
C GLY A 59 8.62 -18.87 -4.24
N ALA A 60 8.73 -17.58 -4.56
CA ALA A 60 9.95 -16.83 -4.24
C ALA A 60 10.21 -16.68 -2.73
N SER A 61 9.18 -16.73 -1.87
CA SER A 61 9.39 -16.73 -0.42
C SER A 61 10.02 -18.03 0.09
N VAL A 62 9.90 -19.14 -0.64
CA VAL A 62 10.57 -20.42 -0.33
C VAL A 62 12.08 -20.22 -0.47
N LEU A 63 12.54 -19.78 -1.65
CA LEU A 63 13.97 -19.53 -1.89
C LEU A 63 14.53 -18.41 -1.00
N LEU A 64 13.73 -17.39 -0.71
CA LEU A 64 14.13 -16.33 0.22
C LEU A 64 14.23 -16.82 1.68
N GLY A 65 13.65 -17.97 2.04
CA GLY A 65 13.57 -18.43 3.43
C GLY A 65 12.66 -17.57 4.30
N ARG A 66 11.68 -16.89 3.70
CA ARG A 66 10.88 -15.85 4.35
C ARG A 66 9.67 -16.44 5.08
N LYS A 67 9.68 -16.34 6.41
CA LYS A 67 8.51 -16.61 7.25
C LYS A 67 7.52 -15.45 7.21
N SER A 68 6.23 -15.73 7.21
CA SER A 68 5.22 -14.67 7.28
C SER A 68 3.98 -15.09 8.08
N PRO A 69 3.38 -14.19 8.87
CA PRO A 69 2.13 -14.46 9.59
C PRO A 69 0.98 -14.87 8.67
N ALA A 70 1.00 -14.46 7.39
CA ALA A 70 -0.02 -14.89 6.42
C ALA A 70 0.00 -16.41 6.17
N TRP A 71 1.12 -17.07 6.49
CA TRP A 71 1.33 -18.51 6.38
C TRP A 71 1.45 -19.16 7.77
N GLY A 72 0.88 -18.55 8.82
CA GLY A 72 0.99 -19.08 10.19
C GLY A 72 2.36 -18.86 10.85
N GLY A 73 3.24 -18.04 10.27
CA GLY A 73 4.56 -17.75 10.84
C GLY A 73 5.62 -18.81 10.56
N THR A 74 5.31 -19.80 9.72
CA THR A 74 6.24 -20.85 9.29
C THR A 74 6.88 -20.51 7.94
N LEU A 75 7.84 -21.33 7.52
CA LEU A 75 8.31 -21.33 6.14
C LEU A 75 7.17 -21.77 5.20
N PRO A 76 7.12 -21.22 3.97
CA PRO A 76 6.18 -21.69 2.96
C PRO A 76 6.47 -23.14 2.56
N PRO A 77 5.44 -23.92 2.15
CA PRO A 77 5.62 -25.24 1.56
C PRO A 77 6.53 -25.19 0.33
N HIS A 78 7.42 -26.19 0.18
CA HIS A 78 8.37 -26.24 -0.95
C HIS A 78 7.65 -26.43 -2.30
N GLU A 79 6.51 -27.12 -2.30
CA GLU A 79 5.61 -27.30 -3.46
C GLU A 79 5.27 -25.98 -4.17
N TRP A 80 5.20 -24.85 -3.45
CA TRP A 80 4.91 -23.55 -4.07
C TRP A 80 6.05 -23.05 -4.96
N TRP A 81 7.28 -23.46 -4.68
CA TRP A 81 8.41 -23.23 -5.56
C TRP A 81 8.44 -24.29 -6.67
N ASP A 82 8.21 -25.56 -6.35
CA ASP A 82 8.26 -26.65 -7.33
C ASP A 82 7.28 -26.42 -8.50
N ASP A 83 6.05 -25.98 -8.20
CA ASP A 83 5.04 -25.64 -9.22
C ASP A 83 5.51 -24.49 -10.14
N LEU A 84 6.09 -23.45 -9.54
CA LEU A 84 6.60 -22.29 -10.27
C LEU A 84 7.83 -22.67 -11.10
N GLN A 85 8.74 -23.45 -10.53
CA GLN A 85 9.97 -23.90 -11.19
C GLN A 85 9.64 -24.80 -12.39
N ALA A 86 8.69 -25.73 -12.26
CA ALA A 86 8.27 -26.57 -13.37
C ALA A 86 7.75 -25.74 -14.55
N GLU A 87 7.01 -24.66 -14.30
CA GLU A 87 6.55 -23.75 -15.36
C GLU A 87 7.69 -22.94 -15.98
N ILE A 88 8.66 -22.49 -15.17
CA ILE A 88 9.86 -21.78 -15.65
C ILE A 88 10.74 -22.70 -16.50
N ASP A 89 10.90 -23.97 -16.09
CA ASP A 89 11.74 -24.96 -16.79
C ASP A 89 11.08 -25.50 -18.05
N ALA A 90 9.75 -25.52 -18.12
CA ALA A 90 9.00 -25.87 -19.32
C ALA A 90 9.13 -24.81 -20.44
N GLU A 91 9.52 -23.57 -20.11
CA GLU A 91 9.77 -22.52 -21.08
C GLU A 91 11.22 -22.59 -21.59
N THR A 92 11.39 -23.05 -22.83
CA THR A 92 12.70 -23.32 -23.44
C THR A 92 13.11 -22.31 -24.50
N GLU A 93 12.22 -21.42 -24.92
CA GLU A 93 12.44 -20.48 -26.04
C GLU A 93 12.36 -19.02 -25.59
N ARG A 94 11.33 -18.67 -24.81
CA ARG A 94 11.00 -17.28 -24.47
C ARG A 94 11.76 -16.78 -23.25
N ARG A 95 11.82 -15.45 -23.10
CA ARG A 95 12.27 -14.83 -21.85
C ARG A 95 11.24 -15.10 -20.75
N VAL A 96 11.69 -15.32 -19.52
CA VAL A 96 10.81 -15.55 -18.37
C VAL A 96 11.00 -14.42 -17.37
N LEU A 97 9.92 -13.77 -16.95
CA LEU A 97 9.96 -12.75 -15.89
C LEU A 97 9.40 -13.29 -14.57
N VAL A 98 10.25 -13.40 -13.56
CA VAL A 98 9.86 -13.65 -12.17
C VAL A 98 9.95 -12.34 -11.40
N SER A 99 8.92 -12.00 -10.63
CA SER A 99 8.81 -10.69 -9.98
C SER A 99 8.28 -10.83 -8.56
N TYR A 100 9.10 -10.42 -7.59
CA TYR A 100 8.71 -10.24 -6.19
C TYR A 100 9.71 -9.29 -5.51
N GLU A 101 9.22 -8.12 -5.11
CA GLU A 101 10.04 -7.00 -4.66
C GLU A 101 10.75 -7.20 -3.32
N MET A 102 10.43 -8.28 -2.61
CA MET A 102 11.08 -8.62 -1.33
C MET A 102 12.30 -9.52 -1.54
N ILE A 103 12.58 -9.97 -2.76
CA ILE A 103 13.77 -10.78 -3.06
C ILE A 103 15.06 -10.00 -2.76
N CYS A 104 15.04 -8.65 -2.85
CA CYS A 104 16.17 -7.80 -2.46
C CYS A 104 16.57 -7.93 -0.97
N GLN A 105 15.77 -8.60 -0.13
CA GLN A 105 16.10 -8.89 1.27
C GLN A 105 17.04 -10.09 1.43
N GLY A 106 17.29 -10.83 0.35
CA GLY A 106 18.13 -12.02 0.39
C GLY A 106 19.56 -11.66 0.77
N ASP A 107 20.09 -12.42 1.72
CA ASP A 107 21.53 -12.53 1.96
C ASP A 107 22.19 -13.39 0.88
N LEU A 108 23.52 -13.44 0.89
CA LEU A 108 24.30 -14.18 -0.09
C LEU A 108 23.82 -15.64 -0.29
N PRO A 109 23.53 -16.43 0.77
CA PRO A 109 22.92 -17.76 0.62
C PRO A 109 21.57 -17.76 -0.11
N ALA A 110 20.68 -16.78 0.16
CA ALA A 110 19.42 -16.66 -0.56
C ALA A 110 19.63 -16.34 -2.05
N VAL A 111 20.56 -15.44 -2.36
CA VAL A 111 20.91 -15.12 -3.75
C VAL A 111 21.45 -16.36 -4.48
N GLN A 112 22.31 -17.16 -3.82
CA GLN A 112 22.79 -18.42 -4.39
C GLN A 112 21.65 -19.39 -4.70
N ARG A 113 20.67 -19.54 -3.80
CA ARG A 113 19.49 -20.39 -4.07
C ARG A 113 18.69 -19.92 -5.28
N PHE A 114 18.54 -18.62 -5.49
CA PHE A 114 17.90 -18.09 -6.71
C PHE A 114 18.73 -18.38 -7.95
N ALA A 115 20.05 -18.18 -7.90
CA ALA A 115 20.95 -18.47 -9.01
C ALA A 115 20.96 -19.96 -9.38
N ASP A 116 21.01 -20.85 -8.39
CA ASP A 116 21.00 -22.30 -8.61
C ASP A 116 19.66 -22.75 -9.21
N ALA A 117 18.55 -22.25 -8.68
CA ALA A 117 17.22 -22.69 -9.10
C ALA A 117 16.81 -22.14 -10.48
N LEU A 118 17.30 -20.95 -10.85
CA LEU A 118 17.04 -20.34 -12.15
C LEU A 118 18.16 -20.63 -13.17
N GLY A 119 19.34 -21.06 -12.74
CA GLY A 119 20.44 -21.48 -13.62
C GLY A 119 21.22 -20.33 -14.27
N GLU A 120 22.12 -20.67 -15.19
CA GLU A 120 23.14 -19.77 -15.74
C GLU A 120 22.59 -18.56 -16.52
N ARG A 121 21.35 -18.62 -16.99
CA ARG A 121 20.69 -17.53 -17.74
C ARG A 121 19.91 -16.56 -16.85
N THR A 122 20.19 -16.58 -15.54
CA THR A 122 19.54 -15.70 -14.58
C THR A 122 20.07 -14.28 -14.73
N HIS A 123 19.15 -13.33 -14.90
CA HIS A 123 19.48 -11.91 -14.92
C HIS A 123 18.71 -11.20 -13.82
N ALA A 124 19.37 -10.51 -12.89
CA ALA A 124 18.69 -9.75 -11.86
C ALA A 124 18.44 -8.30 -12.32
N VAL A 125 17.23 -7.81 -12.10
CA VAL A 125 16.92 -6.39 -12.22
C VAL A 125 16.45 -5.84 -10.88
N LEU A 126 17.12 -4.79 -10.42
CA LEU A 126 16.72 -4.00 -9.27
C LEU A 126 16.46 -2.56 -9.66
N VAL A 127 15.51 -1.96 -8.95
CA VAL A 127 15.05 -0.60 -9.15
C VAL A 127 15.40 0.19 -7.90
N VAL A 128 16.04 1.34 -8.08
CA VAL A 128 16.47 2.26 -7.02
C VAL A 128 15.91 3.66 -7.27
N ARG A 129 15.81 4.44 -6.20
CA ARG A 129 15.37 5.85 -6.24
C ARG A 129 16.01 6.63 -5.08
N SER A 130 16.03 7.95 -5.18
CA SER A 130 16.55 8.82 -4.10
C SER A 130 15.93 8.47 -2.74
N PHE A 131 16.78 8.34 -1.72
CA PHE A 131 16.36 8.11 -0.34
C PHE A 131 15.42 9.21 0.19
N GLY A 132 15.59 10.45 -0.30
CA GLY A 132 14.72 11.58 0.05
C GLY A 132 13.26 11.39 -0.39
N THR A 133 13.00 10.50 -1.34
CA THR A 133 11.62 10.13 -1.74
C THR A 133 11.24 8.70 -1.32
N LEU A 134 12.21 7.81 -1.20
CA LEU A 134 11.98 6.43 -0.73
C LEU A 134 11.56 6.40 0.74
N LEU A 135 12.29 7.10 1.61
CA LEU A 135 12.07 7.03 3.06
C LEU A 135 10.69 7.56 3.49
N PRO A 136 10.18 8.71 2.99
CA PRO A 136 8.81 9.13 3.26
C PRO A 136 7.75 8.13 2.76
N SER A 137 7.99 7.49 1.61
CA SER A 137 7.11 6.49 1.02
C SER A 137 7.08 5.20 1.85
N MET A 138 8.24 4.80 2.37
CA MET A 138 8.39 3.66 3.28
C MET A 138 7.75 3.92 4.63
N TRP A 139 7.98 5.11 5.21
CA TRP A 139 7.34 5.53 6.45
C TRP A 139 5.81 5.49 6.34
N GLN A 140 5.23 6.05 5.28
CA GLN A 140 3.78 5.97 5.04
C GLN A 140 3.30 4.52 4.98
N GLN A 141 4.03 3.64 4.28
CA GLN A 141 3.69 2.22 4.22
C GLN A 141 3.72 1.58 5.62
N ARG A 142 4.70 1.95 6.45
CA ARG A 142 4.77 1.46 7.84
C ARG A 142 3.64 2.01 8.70
N VAL A 143 3.24 3.27 8.51
CA VAL A 143 2.07 3.86 9.18
C VAL A 143 0.80 3.08 8.83
N LYS A 144 0.59 2.72 7.56
CA LYS A 144 -0.53 1.82 7.18
C LYS A 144 -0.48 0.48 7.93
N MET A 145 0.72 -0.03 8.19
CA MET A 145 0.97 -1.29 8.88
C MET A 145 0.98 -1.20 10.41
N GLY A 146 0.66 -0.03 10.99
CA GLY A 146 0.58 0.14 12.43
C GLY A 146 1.74 0.88 13.10
N LEU A 147 2.68 1.44 12.34
CA LEU A 147 3.73 2.29 12.92
C LEU A 147 3.11 3.58 13.50
N SER A 148 3.39 3.87 14.76
CA SER A 148 3.00 5.11 15.44
C SER A 148 4.15 6.14 15.55
N GLN A 149 5.38 5.74 15.22
CA GLN A 149 6.55 6.62 15.26
C GLN A 149 6.43 7.79 14.26
N PRO A 150 6.70 9.04 14.69
CA PRO A 150 6.76 10.20 13.79
C PRO A 150 7.85 10.05 12.71
N LEU A 151 7.65 10.71 11.56
CA LEU A 151 8.58 10.65 10.42
C LEU A 151 10.01 11.04 10.83
N THR A 152 10.19 12.10 11.62
CA THR A 152 11.52 12.55 12.09
C THR A 152 12.27 11.46 12.84
N GLY A 153 11.58 10.72 13.72
CA GLY A 153 12.18 9.60 14.45
C GLY A 153 12.58 8.45 13.51
N PHE A 154 11.70 8.10 12.58
CA PHE A 154 11.97 7.09 11.56
C PHE A 154 13.19 7.45 10.69
N LEU A 155 13.30 8.72 10.28
CA LEU A 155 14.42 9.20 9.46
C LEU A 155 15.75 9.18 10.21
N ARG A 156 15.76 9.59 11.50
CA ARG A 156 16.98 9.53 12.33
C ARG A 156 17.51 8.11 12.45
N GLU A 157 16.62 7.13 12.60
CA GLU A 157 17.02 5.73 12.64
C GLU A 157 17.51 5.23 11.28
N ALA A 158 16.79 5.57 10.20
CA ALA A 158 17.13 5.12 8.86
C ALA A 158 18.46 5.68 8.35
N LEU A 159 18.79 6.90 8.74
CA LEU A 159 19.99 7.65 8.32
C LEU A 159 21.08 7.66 9.40
N ALA A 160 20.97 6.83 10.44
CA ALA A 160 21.99 6.71 11.48
C ALA A 160 23.32 6.18 10.94
N ASP A 161 23.25 5.39 9.87
CA ASP A 161 24.38 4.89 9.10
C ASP A 161 24.06 5.12 7.62
N LEU A 162 24.88 5.92 6.93
CA LEU A 162 24.66 6.28 5.53
C LEU A 162 25.20 5.23 4.55
N ASP A 163 26.07 4.32 5.02
CA ASP A 163 26.53 3.17 4.23
C ASP A 163 25.53 2.02 4.25
N GLU A 164 24.69 1.96 5.29
CA GLU A 164 23.64 0.97 5.48
C GLU A 164 22.32 1.66 5.86
N VAL A 165 21.65 2.28 4.89
CA VAL A 165 20.35 2.93 5.15
C VAL A 165 19.34 1.91 5.68
N ARG A 166 18.95 2.06 6.95
CA ARG A 166 18.15 1.06 7.67
C ARG A 166 16.67 1.31 7.49
N ILE A 167 16.03 0.51 6.64
CA ILE A 167 14.58 0.57 6.45
C ILE A 167 13.95 -0.64 7.13
N ARG A 168 13.55 -0.49 8.40
CA ARG A 168 12.97 -1.57 9.21
C ARG A 168 11.92 -2.38 8.42
N TYR A 169 12.07 -3.71 8.41
CA TYR A 169 11.19 -4.68 7.72
C TYR A 169 11.20 -4.64 6.19
N SER A 170 12.03 -3.79 5.59
CA SER A 170 12.35 -3.86 4.16
C SER A 170 13.74 -4.42 3.94
N ASP A 171 14.67 -4.22 4.87
CA ASP A 171 16.06 -4.74 4.94
C ASP A 171 16.82 -4.81 3.60
N ALA A 172 16.40 -4.11 2.56
CA ALA A 172 16.92 -4.26 1.19
C ALA A 172 18.37 -3.80 1.07
N PHE A 173 18.77 -2.83 1.90
CA PHE A 173 20.11 -2.24 1.92
C PHE A 173 20.96 -2.77 3.07
N HIS A 174 20.55 -3.88 3.70
CA HIS A 174 21.32 -4.52 4.75
C HIS A 174 22.72 -4.93 4.26
N ARG A 175 23.65 -4.97 5.20
CA ARG A 175 25.03 -5.46 5.00
C ARG A 175 25.36 -6.63 5.93
N SER A 176 24.35 -7.41 6.32
CA SER A 176 24.54 -8.53 7.27
C SER A 176 25.50 -9.62 6.78
N ASP A 177 25.74 -9.69 5.47
CA ASP A 177 26.71 -10.57 4.83
C ASP A 177 27.97 -9.82 4.34
N GLY A 178 28.15 -8.57 4.78
CA GLY A 178 29.29 -7.70 4.42
C GLY A 178 29.17 -7.00 3.06
N LEU A 179 28.17 -7.34 2.25
CA LEU A 179 28.01 -6.85 0.88
C LEU A 179 26.91 -5.81 0.77
N HIS A 180 27.08 -4.84 -0.13
CA HIS A 180 25.96 -3.99 -0.53
C HIS A 180 24.98 -4.76 -1.41
N LEU A 181 23.72 -4.28 -1.49
CA LEU A 181 22.67 -4.91 -2.29
C LEU A 181 23.14 -5.27 -3.71
N VAL A 182 23.70 -4.33 -4.47
CA VAL A 182 24.09 -4.56 -5.86
C VAL A 182 25.30 -5.49 -5.96
N GLU A 183 26.27 -5.29 -5.06
CA GLU A 183 27.49 -6.12 -4.96
C GLU A 183 27.17 -7.59 -4.71
N ARG A 184 26.20 -7.87 -3.84
CA ARG A 184 25.75 -9.24 -3.53
C ARG A 184 25.26 -9.97 -4.77
N TRP A 185 24.44 -9.32 -5.59
CA TRP A 185 23.91 -9.93 -6.81
C TRP A 185 24.98 -10.04 -7.90
N ALA A 186 25.81 -9.00 -8.08
CA ALA A 186 26.90 -9.01 -9.05
C ALA A 186 27.94 -10.10 -8.73
N ARG A 187 28.21 -10.36 -7.45
CA ARG A 187 29.12 -11.41 -7.00
C ARG A 187 28.67 -12.82 -7.39
N VAL A 188 27.36 -13.08 -7.40
CA VAL A 188 26.79 -14.42 -7.68
C VAL A 188 26.50 -14.59 -9.18
N LEU A 189 25.92 -13.58 -9.82
CA LEU A 189 25.47 -13.69 -11.21
C LEU A 189 26.49 -13.20 -12.24
N GLY A 190 27.50 -12.46 -11.81
CA GLY A 190 28.33 -11.64 -12.71
C GLY A 190 27.70 -10.27 -12.97
N PRO A 191 28.50 -9.19 -13.08
CA PRO A 191 27.98 -7.83 -13.23
C PRO A 191 27.19 -7.62 -14.54
N GLU A 192 27.52 -8.35 -15.60
CA GLU A 192 26.81 -8.34 -16.88
C GLU A 192 25.37 -8.85 -16.77
N ASN A 193 25.08 -9.69 -15.78
CA ASN A 193 23.76 -10.28 -15.52
C ASN A 193 22.97 -9.52 -14.45
N VAL A 194 23.37 -8.28 -14.14
CA VAL A 194 22.67 -7.40 -13.21
C VAL A 194 22.35 -6.07 -13.89
N THR A 195 21.10 -5.62 -13.76
CA THR A 195 20.68 -4.29 -14.20
C THR A 195 20.09 -3.49 -13.05
N VAL A 196 20.58 -2.26 -12.92
CA VAL A 196 20.05 -1.25 -11.99
C VAL A 196 19.23 -0.23 -12.77
N VAL A 197 17.94 -0.14 -12.47
CA VAL A 197 17.04 0.89 -13.00
C VAL A 197 16.94 2.02 -12.00
N VAL A 198 17.28 3.24 -12.41
CA VAL A 198 17.19 4.43 -11.55
C VAL A 198 15.93 5.20 -11.88
N LEU A 199 14.99 5.28 -10.92
CA LEU A 199 13.76 6.04 -11.11
C LEU A 199 14.03 7.54 -11.03
N ASP A 200 13.48 8.25 -12.00
CA ASP A 200 13.45 9.71 -12.05
C ASP A 200 12.00 10.21 -11.98
N PRO A 201 11.61 10.99 -10.96
CA PRO A 201 10.30 11.63 -10.89
C PRO A 201 9.95 12.49 -12.11
N ALA A 202 10.96 13.03 -12.83
CA ALA A 202 10.78 13.79 -14.06
C ALA A 202 10.47 12.89 -15.27
N ARG A 203 10.83 11.60 -15.22
CA ARG A 203 10.57 10.60 -16.27
C ARG A 203 9.85 9.39 -15.71
N ARG A 204 8.53 9.52 -15.51
CA ARG A 204 7.70 8.48 -14.87
C ARG A 204 7.59 7.18 -15.65
N SER A 205 7.82 7.20 -16.98
CA SER A 205 7.78 6.01 -17.84
C SER A 205 8.98 5.09 -17.67
N LEU A 206 10.09 5.55 -17.06
CA LEU A 206 11.36 4.82 -16.99
C LEU A 206 11.24 3.39 -16.47
N LEU A 207 10.31 3.12 -15.55
CA LEU A 207 10.10 1.76 -15.08
C LEU A 207 9.59 0.86 -16.19
N PHE A 208 8.57 1.28 -16.94
CA PHE A 208 8.04 0.47 -18.03
C PHE A 208 9.01 0.45 -19.21
N ASP A 209 9.59 1.59 -19.57
CA ASP A 209 10.61 1.68 -20.63
C ASP A 209 11.76 0.69 -20.39
N ALA A 210 12.24 0.59 -19.13
CA ALA A 210 13.31 -0.35 -18.77
C ALA A 210 12.90 -1.81 -18.96
N PHE A 211 11.70 -2.18 -18.48
CA PHE A 211 11.23 -3.56 -18.56
C PHE A 211 10.85 -3.95 -19.99
N GLU A 212 10.27 -3.04 -20.76
CA GLU A 212 10.01 -3.23 -22.17
C GLU A 212 11.32 -3.42 -22.94
N GLY A 213 12.33 -2.57 -22.68
CA GLY A 213 13.65 -2.72 -23.28
C GLY A 213 14.36 -4.03 -22.90
N LEU A 214 14.37 -4.40 -21.61
CA LEU A 214 15.01 -5.65 -21.15
C LEU A 214 14.37 -6.90 -21.76
N LEU A 215 13.05 -6.87 -21.95
CA LEU A 215 12.27 -8.02 -22.41
C LEU A 215 12.01 -8.03 -23.92
N ASP A 216 12.47 -7.00 -24.64
CA ASP A 216 12.23 -6.79 -26.08
C ASP A 216 10.74 -6.64 -26.43
N LEU A 217 10.00 -5.92 -25.58
CA LEU A 217 8.59 -5.65 -25.79
C LEU A 217 8.40 -4.34 -26.60
N PRO A 218 7.29 -4.21 -27.33
CA PRO A 218 6.89 -2.95 -27.94
C PRO A 218 6.79 -1.83 -26.90
N SER A 219 7.31 -0.64 -27.24
CA SER A 219 7.25 0.52 -26.35
C SER A 219 5.80 0.92 -26.06
N GLY A 220 5.49 1.14 -24.78
CA GLY A 220 4.18 1.52 -24.28
C GLY A 220 3.19 0.36 -24.10
N LEU A 221 3.59 -0.89 -24.38
CA LEU A 221 2.74 -2.05 -24.17
C LEU A 221 2.26 -2.16 -22.71
N LEU A 222 3.16 -1.97 -21.74
CA LEU A 222 2.83 -2.12 -20.32
C LEU A 222 1.86 -1.03 -19.83
N ASP A 223 1.90 0.16 -20.43
CA ASP A 223 0.97 1.26 -20.15
C ASP A 223 -0.47 0.96 -20.63
N THR A 224 -0.67 -0.01 -21.51
CA THR A 224 -2.02 -0.41 -21.96
C THR A 224 -2.80 -1.23 -20.93
N ALA A 225 -2.14 -1.67 -19.85
CA ALA A 225 -2.78 -2.51 -18.84
C ALA A 225 -3.97 -1.77 -18.18
N PRO A 226 -5.12 -2.43 -17.97
CA PRO A 226 -6.27 -1.82 -17.32
C PRO A 226 -5.90 -1.26 -15.93
N SER A 227 -6.18 0.02 -15.71
CA SER A 227 -5.89 0.72 -14.47
C SER A 227 -7.10 0.75 -13.53
N ASP A 228 -7.54 -0.39 -13.04
CA ASP A 228 -8.56 -0.49 -11.99
C ASP A 228 -7.97 -0.14 -10.63
N GLY A 229 -7.99 1.17 -10.30
CA GLY A 229 -7.75 1.64 -8.94
C GLY A 229 -6.47 2.43 -8.71
N HIS A 230 -5.98 3.19 -9.68
CA HIS A 230 -4.91 4.17 -9.45
C HIS A 230 -5.17 5.10 -8.25
N ARG A 231 -6.44 5.41 -7.94
CA ARG A 231 -6.82 6.14 -6.73
C ARG A 231 -6.45 5.42 -5.43
N ALA A 232 -6.53 4.09 -5.37
CA ALA A 232 -6.20 3.32 -4.16
C ALA A 232 -4.69 3.29 -3.85
N ASN A 233 -3.84 3.51 -4.85
CA ASN A 233 -2.38 3.45 -4.72
C ASN A 233 -1.72 4.81 -4.52
N ARG A 234 -2.50 5.89 -4.34
CA ARG A 234 -1.93 7.20 -4.01
C ARG A 234 -1.27 7.18 -2.62
N SER A 235 -0.28 8.06 -2.46
CA SER A 235 0.26 8.41 -1.15
C SER A 235 -0.79 9.14 -0.30
N MET A 236 -0.69 9.02 1.02
CA MET A 236 -1.48 9.82 1.95
C MET A 236 -1.03 11.28 1.89
N SER A 237 -1.94 12.21 2.15
CA SER A 237 -1.57 13.58 2.53
C SER A 237 -0.84 13.59 3.89
N ARG A 238 -0.21 14.71 4.26
CA ARG A 238 0.43 14.82 5.58
C ARG A 238 -0.61 14.69 6.69
N ALA A 239 -1.76 15.33 6.54
CA ALA A 239 -2.87 15.23 7.49
C ALA A 239 -3.42 13.79 7.61
N GLU A 240 -3.65 13.10 6.49
CA GLU A 240 -4.09 11.70 6.48
C GLU A 240 -3.07 10.76 7.14
N ALA A 241 -1.77 10.95 6.88
CA ALA A 241 -0.72 10.13 7.48
C ALA A 241 -0.67 10.32 9.00
N GLU A 242 -0.78 11.55 9.50
CA GLU A 242 -0.81 11.84 10.93
C GLU A 242 -2.09 11.32 11.60
N LEU A 243 -3.24 11.40 10.92
CA LEU A 243 -4.49 10.80 11.41
C LEU A 243 -4.31 9.30 11.65
N VAL A 244 -3.76 8.57 10.67
CA VAL A 244 -3.55 7.12 10.78
C VAL A 244 -2.47 6.79 11.81
N ARG A 245 -1.38 7.57 11.86
CA ARG A 245 -0.31 7.38 12.85
C ARG A 245 -0.83 7.54 14.27
N HIS A 246 -1.61 8.59 14.53
CA HIS A 246 -2.21 8.82 15.84
C HIS A 246 -3.24 7.75 16.19
N LEU A 247 -4.03 7.28 15.21
CA LEU A 247 -4.89 6.13 15.40
C LEU A 247 -4.10 4.86 15.80
N ASN A 248 -2.92 4.63 15.23
CA ASN A 248 -2.05 3.51 15.62
C ASN A 248 -1.52 3.66 17.05
N GLU A 249 -1.15 4.87 17.46
CA GLU A 249 -0.71 5.17 18.83
C GLU A 249 -1.79 4.79 19.85
N LEU A 250 -3.04 5.22 19.61
CA LEU A 250 -4.18 4.92 20.47
C LEU A 250 -4.56 3.42 20.44
N THR A 251 -4.58 2.81 19.25
CA THR A 251 -5.09 1.43 19.11
C THR A 251 -4.06 0.36 19.47
N LEU A 252 -2.81 0.49 19.02
CA LEU A 252 -1.76 -0.51 19.25
C LEU A 252 -0.91 -0.17 20.48
N GLY A 253 -0.62 1.11 20.71
CA GLY A 253 0.18 1.56 21.85
C GLY A 253 -0.61 1.46 23.15
N GLU A 254 -1.72 2.21 23.24
CA GLU A 254 -2.51 2.30 24.47
C GLU A 254 -3.47 1.12 24.65
N ARG A 255 -4.26 0.81 23.62
CA ARG A 255 -5.32 -0.21 23.69
C ARG A 255 -4.82 -1.63 23.40
N ARG A 256 -3.57 -1.80 22.92
CA ARG A 256 -2.96 -3.09 22.59
C ARG A 256 -3.85 -3.99 21.72
N ALA A 257 -4.55 -3.39 20.75
CA ALA A 257 -5.40 -4.12 19.82
C ALA A 257 -4.60 -5.22 19.12
N PRO A 258 -5.17 -6.42 18.90
CA PRO A 258 -4.42 -7.47 18.25
C PRO A 258 -4.17 -7.13 16.76
N LYS A 259 -2.98 -7.52 16.27
CA LYS A 259 -2.48 -7.13 14.95
C LYS A 259 -3.39 -7.56 13.78
N PRO A 260 -4.02 -8.76 13.79
CA PRO A 260 -4.96 -9.15 12.74
C PRO A 260 -6.16 -8.19 12.62
N GLU A 261 -6.71 -7.76 13.75
CA GLU A 261 -7.81 -6.81 13.83
C GLU A 261 -7.39 -5.43 13.34
N HIS A 262 -6.22 -4.95 13.77
CA HIS A 262 -5.67 -3.69 13.26
C HIS A 262 -5.50 -3.72 11.73
N ARG A 263 -4.88 -4.78 11.19
CA ARG A 263 -4.74 -4.96 9.75
C ARG A 263 -6.08 -4.94 9.03
N ARG A 264 -7.09 -5.64 9.56
CA ARG A 264 -8.42 -5.73 8.95
C ARG A 264 -9.19 -4.40 9.03
N LEU A 265 -9.19 -3.75 10.19
CA LEU A 265 -10.07 -2.62 10.49
C LEU A 265 -9.43 -1.29 10.10
N VAL A 266 -8.15 -1.11 10.41
CA VAL A 266 -7.42 0.14 10.15
C VAL A 266 -6.87 0.12 8.74
N TRP A 267 -6.01 -0.83 8.39
CA TRP A 267 -5.37 -0.82 7.07
C TRP A 267 -6.37 -1.13 5.95
N GLN A 268 -6.93 -2.35 5.94
CA GLN A 268 -7.80 -2.82 4.85
C GLN A 268 -9.20 -2.18 4.87
N GLY A 269 -9.61 -1.64 6.02
CA GLY A 269 -10.88 -0.95 6.19
C GLY A 269 -10.71 0.55 6.00
N ALA A 270 -10.21 1.21 7.04
CA ALA A 270 -10.15 2.66 7.13
C ALA A 270 -9.26 3.31 6.06
N VAL A 271 -7.99 2.90 5.96
CA VAL A 271 -7.02 3.51 5.05
C VAL A 271 -7.38 3.25 3.60
N ASP A 272 -7.70 2.00 3.24
CA ASP A 272 -8.06 1.64 1.87
C ASP A 272 -9.29 2.42 1.37
N ARG A 273 -10.31 2.60 2.22
CA ARG A 273 -11.49 3.40 1.85
C ARG A 273 -11.12 4.87 1.72
N MET A 274 -10.47 5.44 2.73
CA MET A 274 -10.06 6.86 2.73
C MET A 274 -9.28 7.21 1.46
N LEU A 275 -8.27 6.41 1.09
CA LEU A 275 -7.48 6.68 -0.12
C LEU A 275 -8.28 6.59 -1.42
N LYS A 276 -9.30 5.73 -1.48
CA LYS A 276 -10.17 5.55 -2.65
C LYS A 276 -11.19 6.68 -2.81
N THR A 277 -11.70 7.23 -1.70
CA THR A 277 -12.85 8.14 -1.73
C THR A 277 -12.53 9.59 -1.38
N HIS A 278 -11.48 9.85 -0.60
CA HIS A 278 -11.08 11.19 -0.23
C HIS A 278 -10.06 11.78 -1.22
N GLU A 279 -10.27 13.03 -1.61
CA GLU A 279 -9.36 13.82 -2.44
C GLU A 279 -8.70 14.92 -1.59
N PRO A 280 -7.40 14.80 -1.27
CA PRO A 280 -6.75 15.78 -0.41
C PRO A 280 -6.65 17.17 -1.03
N THR A 281 -6.89 18.19 -0.22
CA THR A 281 -6.64 19.59 -0.55
C THR A 281 -5.14 19.94 -0.47
N ARG A 282 -4.75 21.11 -0.98
CA ARG A 282 -3.38 21.62 -0.82
C ARG A 282 -3.02 21.87 0.65
N ALA A 283 -3.98 22.27 1.48
CA ALA A 283 -3.78 22.58 2.89
C ALA A 283 -3.36 21.35 3.71
N GLU A 284 -3.83 20.17 3.33
CA GLU A 284 -3.46 18.90 4.00
C GLU A 284 -1.99 18.48 3.76
N GLY A 285 -1.30 19.14 2.83
CA GLY A 285 0.13 18.97 2.59
C GLY A 285 0.53 17.61 2.02
N ARG A 286 1.79 17.52 1.60
CA ARG A 286 2.43 16.27 1.16
C ARG A 286 3.43 15.82 2.21
N VAL A 287 3.51 14.52 2.44
CA VAL A 287 4.59 13.93 3.26
C VAL A 287 5.90 14.11 2.50
N ALA A 288 6.87 14.80 3.11
CA ALA A 288 8.24 14.95 2.58
C ALA A 288 9.25 14.98 3.75
N ILE A 289 10.54 14.92 3.43
CA ILE A 289 11.60 14.94 4.45
C ILE A 289 11.74 16.35 5.07
N PRO A 290 12.11 16.48 6.36
CA PRO A 290 12.48 17.76 6.95
C PRO A 290 13.81 18.26 6.36
N ARG A 291 14.04 19.57 6.42
CA ARG A 291 15.25 20.23 5.86
C ARG A 291 16.57 19.58 6.31
N TRP A 292 16.71 19.23 7.59
CA TRP A 292 17.94 18.59 8.10
C TRP A 292 18.25 17.24 7.46
N ALA A 293 17.23 16.53 6.94
CA ALA A 293 17.39 15.20 6.37
C ALA A 293 17.75 15.24 4.88
N LEU A 294 17.72 16.41 4.23
CA LEU A 294 18.04 16.55 2.81
C LEU A 294 19.47 16.12 2.51
N GLU A 295 20.45 16.73 3.17
CA GLU A 295 21.87 16.43 2.94
C GLU A 295 22.23 14.97 3.29
N PRO A 296 21.81 14.39 4.44
CA PRO A 296 22.01 12.97 4.71
C PRO A 296 21.39 12.03 3.65
N CYS A 297 20.20 12.36 3.13
CA CYS A 297 19.58 11.57 2.07
C CYS A 297 20.38 11.66 0.76
N GLN A 298 20.89 12.84 0.42
CA GLN A 298 21.72 13.03 -0.77
C GLN A 298 23.05 12.30 -0.66
N GLU A 299 23.68 12.35 0.52
CA GLU A 299 24.92 11.64 0.81
C GLU A 299 24.74 10.12 0.73
N ALA A 300 23.70 9.57 1.36
CA ALA A 300 23.38 8.15 1.19
C ALA A 300 23.11 7.78 -0.29
N GLY A 301 22.47 8.69 -1.04
CA GLY A 301 22.24 8.53 -2.48
C GLY A 301 23.54 8.50 -3.29
N ARG A 302 24.51 9.37 -2.97
CA ARG A 302 25.85 9.39 -3.58
C ARG A 302 26.59 8.08 -3.30
N ARG A 303 26.60 7.61 -2.05
CA ARG A 303 27.22 6.34 -1.66
C ARG A 303 26.63 5.16 -2.40
N LEU A 304 25.30 5.08 -2.52
CA LEU A 304 24.65 4.04 -3.33
C LEU A 304 25.07 4.13 -4.80
N ALA A 305 25.14 5.33 -5.37
CA ALA A 305 25.58 5.54 -6.75
C ALA A 305 27.04 5.09 -6.96
N GLU A 306 27.94 5.42 -6.03
CA GLU A 306 29.35 4.99 -6.05
C GLU A 306 29.48 3.47 -5.99
N VAL A 307 28.74 2.81 -5.09
CA VAL A 307 28.69 1.35 -5.03
C VAL A 307 28.23 0.76 -6.36
N VAL A 308 27.14 1.26 -6.95
CA VAL A 308 26.64 0.78 -8.25
C VAL A 308 27.68 0.96 -9.35
N ARG A 309 28.34 2.12 -9.42
CA ARG A 309 29.41 2.39 -10.40
C ARG A 309 30.58 1.43 -10.26
N ALA A 310 30.98 1.12 -9.03
CA ALA A 310 32.10 0.23 -8.74
C ALA A 310 31.83 -1.23 -9.16
N GLN A 311 30.57 -1.67 -9.20
CA GLN A 311 30.24 -3.05 -9.58
C GLN A 311 30.32 -3.33 -11.08
N GLY A 312 30.36 -2.30 -11.94
CA GLY A 312 30.39 -2.51 -13.41
C GLY A 312 29.09 -3.11 -13.98
N VAL A 313 27.99 -3.05 -13.23
CA VAL A 313 26.68 -3.55 -13.67
C VAL A 313 26.05 -2.68 -14.75
N ARG A 314 25.03 -3.20 -15.44
CA ARG A 314 24.24 -2.43 -16.40
C ARG A 314 23.39 -1.40 -15.65
N VAL A 315 23.34 -0.16 -16.13
CA VAL A 315 22.54 0.91 -15.53
C VAL A 315 21.60 1.51 -16.56
N HIS A 316 20.32 1.59 -16.21
CA HIS A 316 19.31 2.31 -16.97
C HIS A 316 18.81 3.52 -16.18
N GLY A 317 18.94 4.71 -16.76
CA GLY A 317 18.70 5.98 -16.07
C GLY A 317 19.99 6.62 -15.56
N ASP A 318 19.84 7.70 -14.80
CA ASP A 318 20.95 8.53 -14.34
C ASP A 318 21.15 8.38 -12.82
N LEU A 319 22.32 7.89 -12.41
CA LEU A 319 22.64 7.67 -11.00
C LEU A 319 22.71 8.98 -10.20
N ASP A 320 22.99 10.12 -10.84
CA ASP A 320 23.07 11.41 -10.15
C ASP A 320 21.70 11.83 -9.57
N VAL A 321 20.61 11.32 -10.15
CA VAL A 321 19.23 11.47 -9.64
C VAL A 321 19.08 10.95 -8.21
N LEU A 322 19.87 9.97 -7.78
CA LEU A 322 19.82 9.45 -6.41
C LEU A 322 20.16 10.53 -5.36
N SER A 323 20.97 11.52 -5.74
CA SER A 323 21.40 12.64 -4.91
C SER A 323 20.74 13.98 -5.28
N ALA A 324 19.81 13.98 -6.23
CA ALA A 324 19.12 15.19 -6.66
C ALA A 324 18.28 15.81 -5.51
N PRO A 325 18.13 17.15 -5.49
CA PRO A 325 17.27 17.82 -4.52
C PRO A 325 15.83 17.32 -4.60
N VAL A 326 15.18 17.21 -3.43
CA VAL A 326 13.77 16.81 -3.31
C VAL A 326 13.01 17.87 -2.50
N PRO A 327 11.66 17.93 -2.62
CA PRO A 327 10.87 18.81 -1.77
C PRO A 327 11.12 18.53 -0.28
N VAL A 328 11.30 19.60 0.50
CA VAL A 328 11.50 19.54 1.96
C VAL A 328 10.31 20.15 2.69
N LEU A 329 10.06 19.67 3.90
CA LEU A 329 9.20 20.32 4.88
C LEU A 329 10.06 21.20 5.79
N GLU A 330 9.59 22.43 6.03
CA GLU A 330 10.03 23.18 7.20
C GLU A 330 9.50 22.46 8.45
N GLU A 331 10.34 22.33 9.49
CA GLU A 331 9.95 21.74 10.77
C GLU A 331 8.97 22.67 11.51
N THR A 332 7.75 22.67 11.01
CA THR A 332 6.55 22.91 11.79
C THR A 332 6.27 21.58 12.50
N GLY A 333 5.79 21.60 13.75
CA GLY A 333 5.46 20.39 14.51
C GLY A 333 4.42 19.48 13.83
N PRO A 334 3.69 18.61 14.56
CA PRO A 334 2.54 17.96 13.94
C PRO A 334 1.62 19.03 13.32
N PRO A 335 0.97 18.73 12.17
CA PRO A 335 0.02 19.67 11.58
C PRO A 335 -0.99 20.11 12.64
N GLU A 336 -1.37 21.39 12.61
CA GLU A 336 -2.37 21.94 13.52
C GLU A 336 -3.63 21.09 13.49
N ARG A 337 -4.32 20.97 14.63
CA ARG A 337 -5.50 20.09 14.76
C ARG A 337 -6.62 20.46 13.77
N ASP A 338 -6.66 21.72 13.33
CA ASP A 338 -7.65 22.20 12.38
C ASP A 338 -7.36 21.76 10.93
N LEU A 339 -6.17 21.19 10.66
CA LEU A 339 -5.80 20.61 9.37
C LEU A 339 -6.24 19.15 9.21
N PHE A 340 -6.88 18.53 10.21
CA PHE A 340 -7.39 17.17 10.07
C PHE A 340 -8.71 17.16 9.26
N PRO A 341 -8.70 16.64 8.02
CA PRO A 341 -9.89 16.64 7.17
C PRO A 341 -10.97 15.72 7.77
N VAL A 342 -12.05 16.33 8.25
CA VAL A 342 -13.22 15.63 8.81
C VAL A 342 -13.75 14.60 7.80
N ASP A 343 -13.76 14.94 6.51
CA ASP A 343 -14.19 14.03 5.45
C ASP A 343 -13.30 12.78 5.35
N ALA A 344 -11.97 12.92 5.42
CA ALA A 344 -11.08 11.77 5.41
C ALA A 344 -11.30 10.89 6.65
N ALA A 345 -11.48 11.51 7.83
CA ALA A 345 -11.79 10.78 9.06
C ALA A 345 -13.14 10.05 8.98
N ALA A 346 -14.17 10.67 8.40
CA ALA A 346 -15.46 10.03 8.17
C ALA A 346 -15.34 8.85 7.22
N GLN A 347 -14.59 8.98 6.11
CA GLN A 347 -14.35 7.87 5.18
C GLN A 347 -13.55 6.74 5.83
N ALA A 348 -12.56 7.07 6.66
CA ALA A 348 -11.81 6.10 7.46
C ALA A 348 -12.72 5.33 8.43
N LEU A 349 -13.59 6.02 9.17
CA LEU A 349 -14.55 5.40 10.10
C LEU A 349 -15.55 4.49 9.37
N ILE A 350 -16.07 4.89 8.21
CA ILE A 350 -16.96 4.04 7.40
C ILE A 350 -16.23 2.76 6.97
N GLY A 351 -14.97 2.88 6.54
CA GLY A 351 -14.15 1.74 6.13
C GLY A 351 -13.90 0.77 7.27
N MET A 352 -13.56 1.31 8.45
CA MET A 352 -13.41 0.55 9.68
C MET A 352 -14.69 -0.17 10.08
N PHE A 353 -15.83 0.52 10.06
CA PHE A 353 -17.14 -0.04 10.42
C PHE A 353 -17.54 -1.19 9.50
N ALA A 354 -17.40 -1.03 8.19
CA ALA A 354 -17.70 -2.09 7.25
C ALA A 354 -16.74 -3.29 7.39
N GLY A 355 -15.46 -3.01 7.68
CA GLY A 355 -14.47 -4.03 8.06
C GLY A 355 -14.90 -4.83 9.28
N ALA A 356 -15.44 -4.18 10.32
CA ALA A 356 -15.96 -4.82 11.53
C ALA A 356 -17.18 -5.71 11.23
N LEU A 357 -18.07 -5.27 10.34
CA LEU A 357 -19.23 -6.05 9.90
C LEU A 357 -18.87 -7.24 8.98
N GLY A 358 -17.63 -7.32 8.49
CA GLY A 358 -17.20 -8.37 7.56
C GLY A 358 -17.84 -8.27 6.18
N ARG A 359 -18.24 -7.06 5.77
CA ARG A 359 -18.84 -6.79 4.46
C ARG A 359 -17.81 -6.02 3.61
N PRO A 360 -17.51 -6.43 2.36
CA PRO A 360 -16.80 -5.56 1.44
C PRO A 360 -17.65 -4.29 1.23
N VAL A 361 -17.02 -3.11 1.23
CA VAL A 361 -17.73 -1.83 1.19
C VAL A 361 -18.22 -1.53 -0.23
N THR A 362 -19.27 -2.20 -0.68
CA THR A 362 -20.14 -1.72 -1.75
C THR A 362 -21.39 -1.14 -1.10
N MET A 363 -21.28 0.11 -0.67
CA MET A 363 -22.47 0.91 -0.40
C MET A 363 -22.94 1.43 -1.77
N ARG A 364 -24.15 1.06 -2.19
CA ARG A 364 -24.83 1.77 -3.29
C ARG A 364 -24.86 3.27 -2.94
N PRO A 365 -24.76 4.18 -3.92
CA PRO A 365 -25.11 5.56 -3.67
C PRO A 365 -26.50 5.55 -3.06
N VAL A 366 -26.68 6.19 -1.90
CA VAL A 366 -28.02 6.46 -1.41
C VAL A 366 -28.56 7.48 -2.42
N GLU A 367 -29.35 7.02 -3.39
CA GLU A 367 -30.33 7.91 -4.01
C GLU A 367 -31.18 8.41 -2.86
N THR A 368 -31.07 9.70 -2.57
CA THR A 368 -31.85 10.39 -1.56
C THR A 368 -33.32 10.33 -1.99
N ARG A 369 -34.02 9.25 -1.65
CA ARG A 369 -35.47 9.32 -1.50
C ARG A 369 -35.73 10.01 -0.17
N LEU A 370 -35.89 11.33 -0.25
CA LEU A 370 -36.60 12.08 0.77
C LEU A 370 -38.04 11.56 0.77
N ASP A 371 -38.36 10.65 1.69
CA ASP A 371 -39.74 10.39 2.05
C ASP A 371 -40.28 11.67 2.71
N ALA A 372 -41.33 12.24 2.12
CA ALA A 372 -41.86 13.57 2.43
C ALA A 372 -42.46 13.74 3.84
N ASP A 373 -42.39 12.71 4.69
CA ASP A 373 -43.01 12.69 6.02
C ASP A 373 -42.00 12.66 7.19
N HIS A 374 -40.70 12.89 6.95
CA HIS A 374 -39.73 12.99 8.05
C HIS A 374 -39.68 14.41 8.64
N PRO A 375 -39.85 14.59 9.97
CA PRO A 375 -39.96 15.90 10.64
C PRO A 375 -38.68 16.75 10.68
N LEU A 376 -37.66 16.41 9.87
CA LEU A 376 -36.44 17.20 9.68
C LEU A 376 -36.35 17.84 8.28
N ALA A 377 -37.37 17.70 7.44
CA ALA A 377 -37.44 18.29 6.10
C ALA A 377 -37.82 19.80 6.09
N LEU A 378 -38.00 20.45 7.24
CA LEU A 378 -38.48 21.83 7.34
C LEU A 378 -37.40 22.89 7.66
N ILE A 379 -36.12 22.57 7.49
CA ILE A 379 -35.05 23.57 7.61
C ILE A 379 -34.16 23.48 6.37
N GLY A 380 -34.58 24.17 5.31
CA GLY A 380 -33.72 24.39 4.16
C GLY A 380 -34.47 24.78 2.90
N HIS A 381 -34.55 26.08 2.65
CA HIS A 381 -34.22 26.76 1.39
C HIS A 381 -35.12 27.98 1.17
N ALA A 382 -34.56 29.16 1.40
CA ALA A 382 -35.01 30.38 0.74
C ALA A 382 -33.81 31.31 0.55
N GLY A 383 -33.10 31.12 -0.57
CA GLY A 383 -32.25 32.14 -1.16
C GLY A 383 -32.76 32.46 -2.55
N ALA A 384 -33.41 33.62 -2.71
CA ALA A 384 -33.38 34.51 -3.89
C ALA A 384 -34.53 35.54 -3.81
N VAL A 385 -34.16 36.81 -3.92
CA VAL A 385 -35.01 38.02 -4.03
C VAL A 385 -35.43 38.18 -5.51
N PRO A 386 -36.68 38.60 -5.85
CA PRO A 386 -36.93 40.04 -6.13
C PRO A 386 -38.35 40.56 -5.81
N GLY A 387 -38.43 41.85 -5.42
CA GLY A 387 -39.66 42.66 -5.50
C GLY A 387 -39.99 43.45 -4.23
N ALA A 388 -39.65 44.75 -4.21
CA ALA A 388 -40.22 45.73 -3.28
C ALA A 388 -41.70 46.03 -3.66
N PRO A 389 -42.59 46.49 -2.75
CA PRO A 389 -42.47 47.82 -2.16
C PRO A 389 -42.79 47.97 -0.65
N ALA A 390 -42.12 48.98 -0.07
CA ALA A 390 -42.48 49.90 1.03
C ALA A 390 -43.58 49.56 2.07
N ALA A 391 -43.24 49.68 3.38
CA ALA A 391 -43.64 50.81 4.26
C ALA A 391 -43.50 50.52 5.79
N ALA A 392 -43.04 51.55 6.55
CA ALA A 392 -43.27 51.90 7.98
C ALA A 392 -42.91 50.88 9.11
N VAL A 393 -41.94 51.12 10.00
CA VAL A 393 -41.82 52.06 11.17
C VAL A 393 -42.65 51.66 12.43
N ALA A 394 -41.94 51.08 13.45
CA ALA A 394 -42.01 51.26 14.94
C ALA A 394 -43.29 50.90 15.77
N PRO A 395 -43.23 50.71 17.13
CA PRO A 395 -42.25 50.03 18.00
C PRO A 395 -42.96 49.19 19.16
N PRO A 396 -42.48 49.02 20.43
CA PRO A 396 -42.59 47.75 21.16
C PRO A 396 -43.64 47.73 22.29
N GLY A 397 -44.06 46.53 22.71
CA GLY A 397 -44.98 46.32 23.84
C GLY A 397 -44.49 45.25 24.80
N SER A 398 -44.22 45.68 26.03
CA SER A 398 -43.96 44.91 27.24
C SER A 398 -45.16 44.07 27.70
N GLY A 399 -44.93 42.91 28.33
CA GLY A 399 -45.98 42.16 29.02
C GLY A 399 -45.47 40.97 29.85
N THR A 400 -45.62 41.09 31.15
CA THR A 400 -45.30 40.15 32.25
C THR A 400 -46.35 39.06 32.47
N GLY A 401 -45.98 37.92 33.08
CA GLY A 401 -46.88 36.96 33.76
C GLY A 401 -46.49 35.49 33.49
N SER A 402 -45.81 34.79 34.41
CA SER A 402 -46.33 34.03 35.58
C SER A 402 -46.76 32.57 35.27
N SER A 403 -45.97 31.65 35.84
CA SER A 403 -46.33 30.36 36.48
C SER A 403 -47.13 29.28 35.72
N GLY A 404 -46.51 28.11 35.55
CA GLY A 404 -47.19 26.84 35.28
C GLY A 404 -46.19 25.67 35.23
N SER A 405 -46.00 25.00 36.35
CA SER A 405 -45.18 23.78 36.49
C SER A 405 -45.86 22.56 35.86
N VAL A 406 -45.16 21.85 34.97
CA VAL A 406 -45.51 20.53 34.43
C VAL A 406 -44.25 19.64 34.55
N PRO A 407 -44.34 18.36 34.98
CA PRO A 407 -43.16 17.51 35.11
C PRO A 407 -42.63 17.10 33.73
N ALA A 408 -41.31 17.26 33.55
CA ALA A 408 -40.60 16.89 32.34
C ALA A 408 -40.27 15.39 32.34
N ASP A 409 -41.07 14.58 31.63
CA ASP A 409 -40.60 13.30 31.10
C ASP A 409 -39.72 13.58 29.87
N GLY A 410 -38.42 13.77 30.13
CA GLY A 410 -37.45 14.18 29.12
C GLY A 410 -37.07 13.06 28.12
N PRO A 411 -36.58 13.45 26.93
CA PRO A 411 -36.12 12.54 25.86
C PRO A 411 -34.99 11.57 26.28
N ALA A 412 -34.32 11.82 27.40
CA ALA A 412 -33.28 10.96 27.97
C ALA A 412 -33.83 9.61 28.47
N ALA A 413 -34.98 9.60 29.15
CA ALA A 413 -35.59 8.36 29.66
C ALA A 413 -36.10 7.46 28.51
N ARG A 414 -36.56 8.08 27.43
CA ARG A 414 -36.99 7.39 26.20
C ARG A 414 -35.80 6.81 25.43
N ALA A 415 -34.65 7.49 25.42
CA ALA A 415 -33.41 7.02 24.81
C ALA A 415 -32.81 5.82 25.57
N GLU A 416 -32.83 5.83 26.90
CA GLU A 416 -32.36 4.70 27.71
C GLU A 416 -33.24 3.45 27.55
N ALA A 417 -34.56 3.62 27.46
CA ALA A 417 -35.49 2.52 27.21
C ALA A 417 -35.29 1.88 25.81
N LEU A 418 -35.05 2.70 24.78
CA LEU A 418 -34.75 2.24 23.41
C LEU A 418 -33.39 1.54 23.33
N ALA A 419 -32.37 2.06 24.04
CA ALA A 419 -31.06 1.43 24.13
C ALA A 419 -31.15 0.04 24.79
N ALA A 420 -31.85 -0.07 25.92
CA ALA A 420 -32.02 -1.33 26.65
C ALA A 420 -32.81 -2.40 25.87
N ALA A 421 -33.81 -1.98 25.08
CA ALA A 421 -34.55 -2.87 24.18
C ALA A 421 -33.64 -3.43 23.07
N SER A 422 -32.83 -2.56 22.45
CA SER A 422 -31.86 -2.93 21.41
C SER A 422 -30.80 -3.92 21.93
N THR A 423 -30.30 -3.76 23.17
CA THR A 423 -29.31 -4.68 23.75
C THR A 423 -29.90 -6.08 24.02
N ARG A 424 -31.16 -6.16 24.47
CA ARG A 424 -31.86 -7.45 24.67
C ARG A 424 -32.12 -8.18 23.36
N ASP A 425 -32.48 -7.47 22.30
CA ASP A 425 -32.72 -8.08 21.00
C ASP A 425 -31.42 -8.55 20.33
N LEU A 426 -30.33 -7.80 20.51
CA LEU A 426 -28.99 -8.22 20.07
C LEU A 426 -28.52 -9.49 20.81
N ALA A 427 -28.73 -9.55 22.14
CA ALA A 427 -28.40 -10.72 22.94
C ALA A 427 -29.21 -11.97 22.52
N ARG A 428 -30.51 -11.81 22.24
CA ARG A 428 -31.36 -12.90 21.71
C ARG A 428 -30.92 -13.35 20.32
N ALA A 429 -30.50 -12.43 19.45
CA ALA A 429 -30.01 -12.75 18.11
C ALA A 429 -28.70 -13.54 18.17
N VAL A 430 -27.78 -13.18 19.06
CA VAL A 430 -26.51 -13.90 19.29
C VAL A 430 -26.75 -15.30 19.86
N ALA A 431 -27.64 -15.44 20.84
CA ALA A 431 -28.00 -16.74 21.43
C ALA A 431 -28.67 -17.70 20.39
N ARG A 432 -29.53 -17.16 19.51
CA ARG A 432 -30.12 -17.93 18.40
C ARG A 432 -29.10 -18.36 17.34
N ARG A 433 -28.01 -17.60 17.19
CA ARG A 433 -26.93 -17.92 16.24
C ARG A 433 -25.97 -18.97 16.80
N ALA A 434 -25.66 -18.90 18.10
CA ALA A 434 -24.83 -19.86 18.83
C ALA A 434 -25.46 -21.28 18.86
N THR A 435 -26.79 -21.38 18.96
CA THR A 435 -27.50 -22.67 18.98
C THR A 435 -27.70 -23.31 17.60
N ARG A 436 -27.65 -22.53 16.51
CA ARG A 436 -27.83 -23.02 15.13
C ARG A 436 -26.54 -23.50 14.46
N ALA A 437 -25.38 -22.99 14.87
CA ALA A 437 -24.07 -23.37 14.32
C ALA A 437 -23.71 -24.87 14.54
N PRO A 438 -23.83 -25.44 15.75
CA PRO A 438 -23.49 -26.86 15.98
C PRO A 438 -24.46 -27.83 15.28
N ARG A 439 -25.75 -27.46 15.15
CA ARG A 439 -26.75 -28.28 14.44
C ARG A 439 -26.51 -28.37 12.92
N ARG A 440 -25.95 -27.31 12.31
CA ARG A 440 -25.58 -27.32 10.88
C ARG A 440 -24.29 -28.10 10.59
N ALA A 441 -23.33 -28.06 11.51
CA ALA A 441 -22.10 -28.86 11.42
C ALA A 441 -22.41 -30.36 11.53
N ALA A 442 -23.22 -30.78 12.51
CA ALA A 442 -23.62 -32.18 12.69
C ALA A 442 -24.40 -32.77 11.49
N ARG A 443 -25.23 -31.97 10.81
CA ARG A 443 -25.95 -32.37 9.59
C ARG A 443 -25.04 -32.53 8.36
N ARG A 444 -23.95 -31.76 8.28
CA ARG A 444 -22.96 -31.87 7.19
C ARG A 444 -22.07 -33.10 7.35
N VAL A 445 -21.65 -33.42 8.57
CA VAL A 445 -20.87 -34.63 8.87
C VAL A 445 -21.67 -35.90 8.59
N ARG A 446 -22.95 -35.97 9.01
CA ARG A 446 -23.84 -37.12 8.71
C ARG A 446 -24.14 -37.31 7.22
N ARG A 447 -24.03 -36.26 6.39
CA ARG A 447 -24.21 -36.35 4.93
C ARG A 447 -22.94 -36.80 4.20
N ARG A 448 -21.75 -36.55 4.76
CA ARG A 448 -20.47 -37.05 4.21
C ARG A 448 -20.27 -38.53 4.50
N LEU A 449 -20.63 -39.00 5.69
CA LEU A 449 -20.52 -40.42 6.09
C LEU A 449 -21.52 -41.38 5.42
N ARG A 450 -22.41 -40.89 4.54
CA ARG A 450 -23.40 -41.71 3.80
C ARG A 450 -23.13 -41.74 2.28
N ARG A 451 -21.97 -41.26 1.82
CA ARG A 451 -21.66 -41.08 0.39
C ARG A 451 -20.31 -41.65 -0.05
N GLU A 452 -19.76 -42.60 0.68
CA GLU A 452 -18.63 -43.42 0.18
C GLU A 452 -19.09 -44.88 0.13
N PRO A 453 -19.08 -45.53 -1.05
CA PRO A 453 -19.04 -46.98 -1.14
C PRO A 453 -17.68 -47.53 -0.71
#